data_AF-A0A1F3EWU3-F1
#
_entry.id   AF-A0A1F3EWU3-F1
#
_cell.length_a   1.000
_cell.length_b   1.000
_cell.length_c   1.000
_cell.angle_alpha   90.00
_cell.angle_beta   90.00
_cell.angle_gamma   90.00
#
_symmetry.space_group_name_H-M   'P 1'
#
loop_
_entity.id
_entity.type
_entity.pdbx_description
1 polymer ?
#
loop_
_entity_poly.entity_id
_entity_poly.type
_entity_poly.pdbx_seq_one_letter_code
_entity_poly.pdbx_strand_id
1 'polypeptide(L)'
;MRPETPEDKKLGEGIRVRLTRKEKEHLTERCRKEGYRTISDFGRAKLLRKREIRRIEASQEFAELMSKMDFELNKIGVNLNQIAKKLNTYLGYQLDSEDKRTLNNSYEMLKKCFLLLQKYVDQIP
;
A
#
# COMPACT_ATOMS: atom_id res chain seq x y z
N MET A 1 4.12 14.95 -21.65
CA MET A 1 2.80 15.32 -22.20
C MET A 1 1.75 14.33 -21.71
N ARG A 2 0.55 14.80 -21.36
CA ARG A 2 -0.59 13.92 -21.05
C ARG A 2 -1.21 13.48 -22.39
N PRO A 3 -1.45 12.19 -22.64
CA PRO A 3 -2.05 11.74 -23.89
C PRO A 3 -3.44 12.34 -24.07
N GLU A 4 -3.79 12.67 -25.31
CA GLU A 4 -5.12 13.17 -25.67
C GLU A 4 -6.18 12.10 -25.40
N THR A 5 -7.32 12.53 -24.87
CA THR A 5 -8.45 11.64 -24.63
C THR A 5 -9.12 11.31 -25.98
N PRO A 6 -9.30 10.02 -26.32
CA PRO A 6 -10.00 9.61 -27.53
C PRO A 6 -11.38 10.27 -27.68
N GLU A 7 -11.81 10.60 -28.90
CA GLU A 7 -13.09 11.25 -29.20
C GLU A 7 -14.29 10.50 -28.60
N ASP A 8 -14.30 9.17 -28.68
CA ASP A 8 -15.34 8.29 -28.13
C ASP A 8 -15.43 8.33 -26.59
N LYS A 9 -14.40 8.86 -25.92
CA LYS A 9 -14.32 8.99 -24.45
C LYS A 9 -14.52 10.42 -23.97
N LYS A 10 -14.71 11.39 -24.87
CA LYS A 10 -15.03 12.77 -24.47
C LYS A 10 -16.45 12.82 -23.91
N LEU A 11 -16.59 13.43 -22.73
CA LEU A 11 -17.87 13.60 -22.06
C LEU A 11 -18.53 14.89 -22.58
N GLY A 12 -19.47 14.76 -23.52
CA GLY A 12 -20.22 15.89 -24.11
C GLY A 12 -21.59 16.16 -23.47
N GLU A 13 -22.28 15.09 -23.05
CA GLU A 13 -23.65 15.16 -22.50
C GLU A 13 -23.66 15.25 -20.98
N GLY A 14 -24.58 16.06 -20.42
CA GLY A 14 -24.65 16.36 -18.99
C GLY A 14 -26.02 16.19 -18.37
N ILE A 15 -26.06 15.85 -17.07
CA ILE A 15 -27.29 15.76 -16.28
C ILE A 15 -27.29 16.87 -15.23
N ARG A 16 -28.41 17.58 -15.10
CA ARG A 16 -28.62 18.58 -14.03
C ARG A 16 -29.48 17.98 -12.92
N VAL A 17 -28.90 17.87 -11.73
CA VAL A 17 -29.60 17.45 -10.51
C VAL A 17 -29.76 18.66 -9.59
N ARG A 18 -31.00 18.95 -9.16
CA ARG A 18 -31.27 19.98 -8.14
C ARG A 18 -31.12 19.34 -6.76
N LEU A 19 -30.34 19.97 -5.89
CA LEU A 19 -30.06 19.52 -4.53
C LEU A 19 -30.28 20.68 -3.57
N THR A 20 -30.74 20.37 -2.37
CA THR A 20 -30.65 21.27 -1.22
C THR A 20 -29.18 21.48 -0.82
N ARG A 21 -28.92 22.51 -0.01
CA ARG A 21 -27.55 22.82 0.46
C ARG A 21 -26.94 21.64 1.22
N LYS A 22 -27.71 21.03 2.13
CA LYS A 22 -27.27 19.90 2.96
C LYS A 22 -26.97 18.66 2.11
N GLU A 23 -27.80 18.37 1.11
CA GLU A 23 -27.54 17.24 0.20
C GLU A 23 -26.27 17.45 -0.61
N LYS A 24 -26.01 18.67 -1.08
CA LYS A 24 -24.78 19.00 -1.80
C LYS A 24 -23.53 18.87 -0.92
N GLU A 25 -23.60 19.33 0.33
CA GLU A 25 -22.53 19.17 1.32
C GLU A 25 -22.24 17.68 1.56
N HIS A 26 -23.28 16.91 1.87
CA HIS A 26 -23.16 15.47 2.11
C HIS A 26 -22.59 14.70 0.90
N LEU A 27 -23.06 15.02 -0.31
CA LEU A 27 -22.56 14.42 -1.55
C LEU A 27 -21.07 14.73 -1.77
N THR A 28 -20.65 15.96 -1.47
CA THR A 28 -19.26 16.40 -1.65
C THR A 28 -18.34 15.73 -0.62
N GLU A 29 -18.77 15.64 0.64
CA GLU A 29 -18.04 14.92 1.68
C GLU A 29 -17.87 13.45 1.33
N ARG A 30 -18.95 12.79 0.90
CA ARG A 30 -18.90 11.38 0.51
C ARG A 30 -17.99 11.15 -0.70
N CYS A 31 -18.04 12.02 -1.70
CA CYS A 31 -17.13 11.99 -2.85
C CYS A 31 -15.65 12.02 -2.40
N ARG A 32 -15.30 12.89 -1.44
CA ARG A 32 -13.95 13.00 -0.88
C ARG A 32 -13.57 11.77 -0.07
N LYS A 33 -14.45 11.33 0.85
CA LYS A 33 -14.22 10.16 1.71
C LYS A 33 -13.96 8.89 0.90
N GLU A 34 -14.67 8.71 -0.21
CA GLU A 34 -14.48 7.56 -1.09
C GLU A 34 -13.32 7.72 -2.11
N GLY A 35 -12.55 8.82 -2.04
CA GLY A 35 -11.32 9.01 -2.80
C GLY A 35 -11.50 9.48 -4.25
N TYR A 36 -12.67 10.01 -4.62
CA TYR A 36 -12.91 10.50 -5.97
C TYR A 36 -12.46 11.95 -6.13
N ARG A 37 -11.82 12.24 -7.27
CA ARG A 37 -11.32 13.58 -7.60
C ARG A 37 -12.43 14.58 -7.93
N THR A 38 -13.52 14.12 -8.55
CA THR A 38 -14.65 14.97 -8.95
C THR A 38 -15.99 14.31 -8.64
N ILE A 39 -17.02 15.14 -8.40
CA ILE A 39 -18.40 14.66 -8.22
C ILE A 39 -18.92 13.95 -9.48
N SER A 40 -18.43 14.33 -10.67
CA SER A 40 -18.77 13.65 -11.93
C SER A 40 -18.22 12.22 -11.97
N ASP A 41 -16.97 12.02 -11.54
CA ASP A 41 -16.39 10.67 -11.42
C ASP A 41 -17.14 9.83 -10.40
N PHE A 42 -17.44 10.42 -9.23
CA PHE A 42 -18.21 9.78 -8.16
C PHE A 42 -19.61 9.38 -8.64
N GLY A 43 -20.34 10.32 -9.26
CA GLY A 43 -21.68 10.09 -9.78
C GLY A 43 -21.71 9.00 -10.83
N ARG A 44 -20.79 9.02 -11.82
CA ARG A 44 -20.69 7.94 -12.82
C ARG A 44 -20.36 6.59 -12.18
N ALA A 45 -19.48 6.56 -11.19
CA ALA A 45 -19.12 5.32 -10.50
C ALA A 45 -20.29 4.72 -9.71
N LYS A 46 -21.09 5.56 -9.04
CA LYS A 46 -22.25 5.10 -8.26
C LYS A 46 -23.47 4.81 -9.10
N LEU A 47 -23.82 5.69 -10.03
CA LEU A 47 -25.06 5.62 -10.81
C LEU A 47 -24.96 4.64 -11.98
N LEU A 48 -23.84 4.65 -12.71
CA LEU A 48 -23.70 3.85 -13.94
C LEU A 48 -22.95 2.55 -13.71
N ARG A 49 -21.86 2.60 -12.92
CA ARG A 49 -20.99 1.43 -12.71
C ARG A 49 -21.35 0.60 -11.49
N LYS A 50 -22.32 1.05 -10.67
CA LYS A 50 -22.72 0.44 -9.39
C LYS A 50 -21.51 0.04 -8.52
N ARG A 51 -20.43 0.82 -8.55
CA ARG A 51 -19.21 0.50 -7.80
C ARG A 51 -19.43 0.83 -6.32
N GLU A 52 -19.59 -0.20 -5.52
CA GLU A 52 -19.33 -0.12 -4.09
C GLU A 52 -17.81 -0.13 -3.87
N ILE A 53 -17.20 1.06 -3.82
CA ILE A 53 -15.85 1.16 -3.29
C ILE A 53 -15.94 0.91 -1.79
N ARG A 54 -15.65 -0.31 -1.37
CA ARG A 54 -15.25 -0.58 0.01
C ARG A 54 -13.84 -0.05 0.14
N ARG A 55 -13.70 1.15 0.69
CA ARG A 55 -12.38 1.67 1.05
C ARG A 55 -11.90 0.82 2.23
N ILE A 56 -11.00 -0.12 1.96
CA ILE A 56 -10.29 -0.83 3.01
C ILE A 56 -9.30 0.18 3.57
N GLU A 57 -9.74 0.95 4.56
CA GLU A 57 -8.85 1.80 5.33
C GLU A 57 -8.15 0.90 6.35
N ALA A 58 -6.87 0.63 6.11
CA ALA A 58 -6.01 0.10 7.14
C ALA A 58 -6.04 1.08 8.32
N SER A 59 -6.16 0.57 9.55
CA SER A 59 -6.01 1.42 10.73
C SER A 59 -4.64 2.10 10.68
N GLN A 60 -4.55 3.30 11.24
CA GLN A 60 -3.28 4.03 11.27
C GLN A 60 -2.18 3.21 11.99
N GLU A 61 -2.57 2.49 13.04
CA GLU A 61 -1.72 1.51 13.73
C GLU A 61 -1.20 0.40 12.80
N PHE A 62 -2.06 -0.15 11.94
CA PHE A 62 -1.66 -1.16 10.96
C PHE A 62 -0.71 -0.58 9.91
N ALA A 63 -0.96 0.65 9.45
CA ALA A 63 -0.07 1.32 8.49
C ALA A 63 1.32 1.58 9.09
N GLU A 64 1.39 2.08 10.33
CA GLU A 64 2.65 2.29 11.05
C GLU A 64 3.40 0.98 11.29
N LEU A 65 2.67 -0.07 11.66
CA LEU A 65 3.21 -1.40 11.85
C LEU A 65 3.82 -1.97 10.55
N MET A 66 3.08 -1.88 9.44
CA MET A 66 3.58 -2.30 8.12
C MET A 66 4.82 -1.52 7.73
N SER A 67 4.86 -0.21 7.98
CA SER A 67 6.04 0.61 7.70
C SER A 67 7.27 0.21 8.53
N LYS A 68 7.08 -0.12 9.82
CA LYS A 68 8.16 -0.62 10.67
C LYS A 68 8.67 -1.98 10.18
N MET A 69 7.77 -2.89 9.81
CA MET A 69 8.17 -4.19 9.26
C MET A 69 8.94 -4.06 7.96
N ASP A 70 8.50 -3.19 7.05
CA ASP A 70 9.18 -2.95 5.78
C ASP A 70 10.61 -2.42 6.01
N PHE A 71 10.78 -1.52 6.99
CA PHE A 71 12.10 -1.04 7.40
C PHE A 71 13.00 -2.16 7.94
N GLU A 72 12.50 -3.04 8.81
CA GLU A 72 13.30 -4.15 9.35
C GLU A 72 13.64 -5.20 8.28
N LEU A 73 12.70 -5.50 7.37
CA LEU A 73 12.95 -6.39 6.23
C LEU A 73 14.01 -5.82 5.29
N ASN A 74 13.99 -4.50 5.04
CA ASN A 74 15.01 -3.83 4.25
C ASN A 74 16.41 -3.96 4.89
N LYS A 75 16.53 -3.82 6.21
CA LYS A 75 17.81 -4.04 6.92
C LYS A 75 18.30 -5.47 6.77
N ILE A 76 17.41 -6.45 6.94
CA ILE A 76 17.73 -7.87 6.73
C ILE A 76 18.26 -8.09 5.31
N GLY A 77 17.56 -7.54 4.30
CA GLY A 77 17.96 -7.63 2.90
C GLY A 77 19.34 -7.02 2.63
N VAL A 78 19.62 -5.84 3.20
CA VAL A 78 20.93 -5.17 3.07
C VAL A 78 22.04 -6.03 3.69
N ASN A 79 21.84 -6.57 4.89
CA ASN A 79 22.81 -7.42 5.58
C ASN A 79 23.13 -8.68 4.78
N LEU A 80 22.09 -9.38 4.30
CA LEU A 80 22.27 -10.58 3.47
C LEU A 80 23.00 -10.26 2.16
N ASN A 81 22.66 -9.13 1.53
CA ASN A 81 23.32 -8.71 0.30
C ASN A 81 24.81 -8.37 0.51
N GLN A 82 25.17 -7.79 1.66
CA GLN A 82 26.57 -7.54 2.00
C GLN A 82 27.36 -8.85 2.11
N ILE A 83 26.82 -9.85 2.81
CA ILE A 83 27.47 -11.16 2.93
C ILE A 83 27.56 -11.87 1.58
N ALA A 84 26.49 -11.83 0.78
CA ALA A 84 26.49 -12.39 -0.57
C ALA A 84 27.56 -11.74 -1.46
N LYS A 85 27.72 -10.41 -1.39
CA LYS A 85 28.79 -9.71 -2.10
C LYS A 85 30.18 -10.17 -1.66
N LYS A 86 30.43 -10.33 -0.36
CA LYS A 86 31.73 -10.84 0.14
C LYS A 86 32.03 -12.23 -0.41
N LEU A 87 31.06 -13.15 -0.31
CA LEU A 87 31.18 -14.52 -0.83
C LEU A 87 31.45 -14.56 -2.35
N ASN A 88 30.78 -13.70 -3.12
CA ASN A 88 30.94 -13.67 -4.57
C ASN A 88 32.21 -12.95 -5.03
N THR A 89 32.76 -12.03 -4.24
CA THR A 89 33.94 -11.22 -4.61
C THR A 89 35.24 -11.94 -4.30
N TYR A 90 35.31 -12.65 -3.18
CA TYR A 90 36.54 -13.25 -2.69
C TYR A 90 36.50 -14.78 -2.85
N LEU A 91 37.27 -15.32 -3.80
CA LEU A 91 37.39 -16.76 -3.99
C LEU A 91 37.94 -17.42 -2.71
N GLY A 92 37.21 -18.39 -2.16
CA GLY A 92 37.61 -19.09 -0.93
C GLY A 92 37.30 -18.35 0.38
N TYR A 93 36.49 -17.27 0.32
CA TYR A 93 36.03 -16.58 1.52
C TYR A 93 35.27 -17.52 2.47
N GLN A 94 35.70 -17.54 3.73
CA GLN A 94 35.01 -18.24 4.80
C GLN A 94 34.31 -17.24 5.70
N LEU A 95 33.06 -17.54 6.07
CA LEU A 95 32.27 -16.69 6.97
C LEU A 95 32.99 -16.52 8.31
N ASP A 96 33.33 -15.27 8.61
CA ASP A 96 33.98 -14.91 9.85
C ASP A 96 32.96 -14.79 11.01
N SER A 97 33.44 -14.41 12.19
CA SER A 97 32.58 -14.26 13.38
C SER A 97 31.58 -13.10 13.27
N GLU A 98 31.84 -12.12 12.39
CA GLU A 98 30.99 -10.95 12.19
C GLU A 98 29.86 -11.28 11.20
N ASP A 99 30.15 -12.01 10.14
CA ASP A 99 29.14 -12.49 9.19
C ASP A 99 28.17 -13.47 9.86
N LYS A 100 28.69 -14.38 10.71
CA LYS A 100 27.86 -15.29 11.51
C LYS A 100 26.94 -14.52 12.47
N ARG A 101 27.45 -13.47 13.11
CA ARG A 101 26.64 -12.57 13.95
C ARG A 101 25.58 -11.85 13.14
N THR A 102 25.94 -11.33 11.97
CA THR A 102 25.04 -10.63 11.07
C THR A 102 23.92 -11.55 10.56
N LEU A 103 24.25 -12.81 10.22
CA LEU A 103 23.27 -13.84 9.85
C LEU A 103 22.33 -14.17 11.00
N ASN A 104 22.86 -14.42 12.20
CA ASN A 104 22.04 -14.71 13.38
C ASN A 104 21.11 -13.54 13.71
N ASN A 105 21.60 -12.30 13.68
CA ASN A 105 20.78 -11.11 13.89
C ASN A 105 19.67 -11.00 12.85
N SER A 106 20.01 -11.23 11.57
CA SER A 106 19.04 -11.19 10.47
C SER A 106 17.96 -12.28 10.64
N TYR A 107 18.35 -13.48 11.08
CA TYR A 107 17.43 -14.57 11.39
C TYR A 107 16.48 -14.22 12.55
N GLU A 108 17.01 -13.69 13.66
CA GLU A 108 16.19 -13.29 14.81
C GLU A 108 15.22 -12.16 14.46
N MET A 109 15.64 -11.19 13.66
CA MET A 109 14.76 -10.12 13.17
C MET A 109 13.66 -10.67 12.26
N LEU A 110 14.01 -11.56 11.33
CA LEU A 110 13.03 -12.18 10.43
C LEU A 110 12.00 -13.00 11.21
N LYS A 111 12.44 -13.75 12.22
CA LYS A 111 11.58 -14.52 13.12
C LYS A 111 10.61 -13.61 13.89
N LYS A 112 11.09 -12.46 14.38
CA LYS A 112 10.22 -11.45 15.04
C LYS A 112 9.18 -10.89 14.07
N CYS A 113 9.56 -10.54 12.84
CA CYS A 113 8.63 -10.08 11.82
C CYS A 113 7.57 -11.15 11.52
N PHE A 114 7.98 -12.41 11.39
CA PHE A 114 7.07 -13.53 11.14
C PHE A 114 6.05 -13.73 12.27
N LEU A 115 6.52 -13.78 13.53
CA LEU A 115 5.63 -13.93 14.69
C LEU A 115 4.61 -12.79 14.79
N LEU A 116 5.05 -11.58 14.45
CA LEU A 116 4.18 -10.42 14.44
C LEU A 116 3.10 -10.56 13.36
N LEU A 117 3.47 -10.93 12.14
CA LEU A 117 2.51 -11.19 11.06
C LEU A 117 1.53 -12.31 11.42
N GLN A 118 2.03 -13.42 11.97
CA GLN A 118 1.21 -14.55 12.38
C GLN A 118 0.13 -14.14 13.40
N LYS A 119 0.49 -13.31 14.40
CA LYS A 119 -0.47 -12.79 15.37
C LYS A 119 -1.64 -12.03 14.71
N TYR A 120 -1.39 -11.31 13.62
CA TYR A 120 -2.46 -10.58 12.91
C TYR A 120 -3.24 -11.48 11.95
N VAL A 121 -2.60 -12.47 11.33
CA VAL A 121 -3.29 -13.47 10.50
C VAL A 121 -4.25 -14.30 11.34
N ASP A 122 -3.84 -14.72 12.54
CA ASP A 122 -4.68 -15.48 13.48
C ASP A 122 -5.88 -14.67 14.02
N GLN A 123 -5.91 -13.35 13.81
CA GLN A 123 -7.01 -12.46 14.18
C GLN A 123 -8.01 -12.23 13.03
N ILE A 124 -7.71 -12.75 11.83
CA ILE A 124 -8.64 -12.70 10.70
C ILE A 124 -9.59 -13.89 10.84
N PRO A 125 -10.91 -13.67 11.00
CA PRO A 125 -11.90 -14.75 11.14
C PRO A 125 -12.07 -15.59 9.87
#